data_AF-A0A4R1X036-F1
#
_entry.id   AF-A0A4R1X036-F1
#
_cell.length_a   1.000
_cell.length_b   1.000
_cell.length_c   1.000
_cell.angle_alpha   90.00
_cell.angle_beta   90.00
_cell.angle_gamma   90.00
#
_symmetry.space_group_name_H-M   'P 1'
#
loop_
_entity.id
_entity.type
_entity.pdbx_description
1 polymer ?
#
loop_
_entity_poly.entity_id
_entity_poly.type
_entity_poly.pdbx_seq_one_letter_code
_entity_poly.pdbx_strand_id
1 'polypeptide(L)' 'MYQLICRSCGRIEDVDRAVGETTCLGADDGSGFRIEEAEVTYWGLCPACAADRDASHRSTAQL' A
#
# COMPACT_ATOMS: atom_id res chain seq x y z
N MET A 1 -3.73 -10.96 5.86
CA MET A 1 -4.10 -10.48 4.52
C MET A 1 -3.93 -8.97 4.54
N TYR A 2 -3.30 -8.39 3.53
CA TYR A 2 -3.10 -6.94 3.48
C TYR A 2 -4.00 -6.33 2.43
N GLN A 3 -4.67 -5.25 2.78
CA GLN A 3 -5.49 -4.52 1.83
C GLN A 3 -4.66 -3.43 1.17
N LEU A 4 -4.61 -3.45 -0.16
CA LEU A 4 -4.05 -2.38 -0.96
C LEU A 4 -5.18 -1.57 -1.59
N ILE A 5 -5.26 -0.29 -1.27
CA ILE A 5 -6.31 0.63 -1.73
C ILE A 5 -5.75 1.60 -2.77
N CYS A 6 -6.38 1.65 -3.95
CA CYS A 6 -6.07 2.63 -4.98
C CYS A 6 -6.63 4.01 -4.61
N ARG A 7 -5.77 5.03 -4.51
CA ARG A 7 -6.19 6.40 -4.19
C ARG A 7 -6.99 7.09 -5.30
N SER A 8 -6.90 6.59 -6.53
CA SER A 8 -7.58 7.21 -7.67
C SER A 8 -8.99 6.68 -7.90
N CYS A 9 -9.21 5.38 -7.71
CA CYS A 9 -10.49 4.75 -8.04
C CYS A 9 -11.11 3.93 -6.89
N GLY A 10 -10.42 3.83 -5.75
CA GLY A 10 -10.90 3.07 -4.60
C GLY A 10 -10.84 1.56 -4.75
N ARG A 11 -10.29 1.02 -5.85
CA ARG A 11 -10.10 -0.44 -6.02
C ARG A 11 -9.29 -1.01 -4.85
N ILE A 12 -9.80 -2.07 -4.25
CA ILE A 12 -9.19 -2.79 -3.13
C ILE A 12 -8.72 -4.14 -3.65
N GLU A 13 -7.47 -4.50 -3.37
CA GLU A 13 -6.91 -5.82 -3.65
C GLU A 13 -6.33 -6.41 -2.36
N ASP A 14 -6.64 -7.68 -2.13
CA ASP A 14 -5.96 -8.47 -1.11
C ASP A 14 -4.59 -8.90 -1.64
N VAL A 15 -3.54 -8.49 -0.95
CA VAL A 15 -2.18 -8.91 -1.23
C VAL A 15 -1.80 -9.99 -0.23
N ASP A 16 -1.58 -11.20 -0.74
CA ASP A 16 -0.97 -12.26 0.05
C ASP A 16 0.47 -11.90 0.36
N ARG A 17 0.87 -12.18 1.61
CA ARG A 17 2.18 -11.80 2.13
C ARG A 17 3.29 -12.60 1.42
N ALA A 18 3.85 -12.05 0.34
CA ALA A 18 5.01 -12.62 -0.32
C ALA A 18 6.32 -12.02 0.25
N VAL A 19 6.90 -12.80 1.18
CA VAL A 19 8.34 -12.98 1.52
C VAL A 19 9.26 -11.76 1.45
N GLY A 20 9.67 -11.29 2.64
CA GLY A 20 10.73 -10.30 2.79
C GLY A 20 10.58 -9.45 4.05
N GLU A 21 10.43 -10.11 5.19
CA GLU A 21 10.76 -9.57 6.52
C GLU A 21 10.34 -8.13 6.81
N THR A 22 9.03 -7.88 6.90
CA THR A 22 8.56 -6.71 7.65
C THR A 22 8.31 -7.13 9.09
N THR A 23 9.33 -6.92 9.92
CA THR A 23 9.23 -6.88 11.39
C THR A 23 8.33 -5.69 11.79
N CYS A 24 7.05 -5.76 11.43
CA CYS A 24 6.02 -4.81 11.86
C CYS A 24 5.34 -5.27 13.16
N LEU A 25 5.73 -6.43 13.69
CA LEU A 25 5.17 -7.02 14.93
C LEU A 25 6.19 -7.07 16.07
N GLY A 26 7.38 -6.50 15.87
CA GLY A 26 8.33 -6.24 16.94
C GLY A 26 8.08 -4.88 17.57
N ALA A 27 6.85 -4.58 17.99
CA ALA A 27 6.60 -3.42 18.83
C ALA A 27 6.96 -3.79 20.27
N ASP A 28 8.27 -4.01 20.48
CA ASP A 28 8.91 -3.70 21.74
C ASP A 28 9.54 -2.32 21.55
N ASP A 29 8.70 -1.29 21.56
CA ASP A 29 9.13 0.11 21.58
C ASP A 29 9.44 0.59 23.02
N GLY A 30 9.50 -0.35 23.98
CA GLY A 30 9.72 -0.06 25.40
C GLY A 30 8.50 0.58 26.10
N SER A 31 7.34 0.64 25.45
CA SER A 31 6.14 1.27 26.01
C SER A 31 5.42 0.43 27.08
N GLY A 32 5.77 -0.86 27.22
CA GLY A 32 5.18 -1.77 28.21
C GLY A 32 3.76 -2.25 27.87
N PHE A 33 3.29 -2.03 26.64
CA PHE A 33 2.01 -2.56 26.18
C PHE A 33 2.12 -4.04 25.79
N ARG A 34 1.06 -4.80 26.08
CA ARG A 34 0.83 -6.12 25.47
C ARG A 34 -0.01 -5.93 24.22
N ILE A 35 0.54 -6.29 23.08
CA ILE A 35 -0.09 -6.09 21.78
C ILE A 35 -0.88 -7.35 21.45
N GLU A 36 -2.18 -7.18 21.25
CA GLU A 36 -3.08 -8.28 20.92
C GLU A 36 -3.27 -8.42 19.40
N GLU A 37 -3.37 -7.30 18.67
CA GLU A 37 -3.63 -7.29 17.21
C GLU A 37 -2.97 -6.08 16.51
N ALA A 38 -2.66 -6.23 15.21
CA ALA A 38 -2.19 -5.15 14.35
C ALA A 38 -2.76 -5.29 12.93
N GLU A 39 -3.39 -4.24 12.42
CA GLU A 39 -3.90 -4.15 11.04
C GLU A 39 -3.00 -3.24 10.20
N VAL A 40 -2.75 -3.61 8.93
CA VAL A 40 -1.96 -2.81 8.00
C VAL A 40 -2.74 -2.59 6.71
N THR A 41 -2.91 -1.31 6.34
CA THR A 41 -3.49 -0.89 5.08
C THR A 41 -2.43 -0.22 4.21
N TYR A 42 -2.28 -0.70 2.97
CA TYR A 42 -1.42 -0.06 1.97
C TYR A 42 -2.24 0.88 1.07
N TRP A 43 -1.64 2.01 0.70
CA TRP A 43 -2.24 2.99 -0.20
C TRP A 43 -1.35 3.22 -1.42
N GLY A 44 -1.92 3.13 -2.61
CA GLY A 44 -1.18 3.25 -3.87
C GLY A 44 -2.06 3.57 -5.05
N LEU A 45 -1.67 3.11 -6.25
CA LEU A 45 -2.50 3.13 -7.45
C LEU A 45 -2.61 1.72 -8.00
N CYS A 46 -3.78 1.36 -8.52
CA CYS A 46 -3.90 0.15 -9.33
C CYS A 46 -3.17 0.33 -10.67
N PRO A 47 -2.80 -0.77 -11.36
CA PRO A 47 -2.07 -0.70 -12.63
C PRO A 47 -2.75 0.18 -13.69
N ALA A 48 -4.09 0.16 -13.74
CA ALA A 48 -4.85 1.00 -14.66
C ALA A 48 -4.67 2.50 -14.36
N CYS A 49 -4.84 2.92 -13.10
CA CYS A 49 -4.69 4.32 -12.72
C CYS A 49 -3.23 4.80 -12.77
N ALA A 50 -2.26 3.91 -12.54
CA ALA A 50 -0.84 4.24 -12.72
C ALA A 50 -0.54 4.49 -14.21
N ALA A 51 -0.97 3.59 -15.10
CA ALA A 51 -0.79 3.75 -16.54
C ALA A 51 -1.48 5.01 -17.10
N ASP A 52 -2.69 5.32 -16.61
CA ASP A 52 -3.45 6.52 -17.00
C ASP A 52 -2.76 7.83 -16.57
N ARG A 53 -2.23 7.86 -15.33
CA ARG A 53 -1.42 8.98 -14.85
C ARG A 53 -0.13 9.15 -15.65
N ASP A 54 0.56 8.05 -15.96
CA ASP A 54 1.80 8.11 -16.72
C ASP A 54 1.56 8.58 -18.16
N ALA A 55 0.45 8.13 -18.79
CA ALA A 55 0.03 8.62 -20.09
C ALA A 55 -0.26 10.12 -20.05
N SER A 56 -1.02 10.57 -19.05
CA SER A 56 -1.34 11.99 -18.85
C SER A 56 -0.09 12.85 -18.66
N HIS A 57 0.90 12.38 -17.89
CA HIS A 57 2.15 13.11 -17.65
C HIS A 57 3.03 13.19 -18.90
N ARG A 58 3.05 12.14 -19.74
CA ARG A 58 3.78 12.18 -21.01
C ARG A 58 3.14 13.14 -22.01
N SER A 59 1.81 13.25 -22.02
CA SER A 59 1.09 14.17 -22.90
C SER A 59 1.32 15.64 -22.55
N THR A 60 1.50 15.99 -21.27
CA THR A 60 1.85 17.35 -20.85
C THR A 60 3.33 17.69 -21.05
N ALA A 61 4.23 16.71 -21.10
CA ALA A 61 5.67 16.92 -21.35
C ALA A 61 6.03 17.12 -22.84
N GLN A 62 5.05 17.07 -23.74
CA GLN A 62 5.22 17.22 -25.20
C GLN A 62 4.73 18.58 -25.74
N LEU A 63 4.48 19.54 -24.85
CA LEU A 63 4.16 20.95 -25.15
C LEU A 63 5.27 21.86 -24.64
#